data_AF-A0A0B8QTM0-F1
#
_entry.id   AF-A0A0B8QTM0-F1
#
_cell.length_a   1.000
_cell.length_b   1.000
_cell.length_c   1.000
_cell.angle_alpha   90.00
_cell.angle_beta   90.00
_cell.angle_gamma   90.00
#
_symmetry.space_group_name_H-M   'P 1'
#
loop_
_entity.id
_entity.type
_entity.pdbx_description
1 polymer ?
#
loop_
_entity_poly.entity_id
_entity_poly.type
_entity_poly.pdbx_seq_one_letter_code
_entity_poly.pdbx_strand_id
1 'polypeptide(L)'
;MEFSVKSGSPEKQRSACIVVGVFEPRRLSPVAEQLDEISNGYLSSLLRRGDLEGKPGQMLLLHQVPGVLSERVLLVGCGKERELGERQYKEIIQKTISTLNETGSMEAVCS
;
A
#
# COMPACT_ATOMS: atom_id res chain seq x y z
N MET A 1 -5.20 -20.30 0.57
CA MET A 1 -4.54 -19.06 0.12
C MET A 1 -3.06 -19.28 0.23
N GLU A 2 -2.33 -19.19 -0.88
CA GLU A 2 -0.87 -19.16 -0.87
C GLU A 2 -0.43 -17.70 -0.76
N PHE A 3 0.30 -17.38 0.31
CA PHE A 3 0.93 -16.07 0.47
C PHE A 3 2.40 -16.21 0.05
N SER A 4 2.76 -15.68 -1.11
CA SER A 4 4.16 -15.58 -1.53
C SER A 4 4.70 -14.22 -1.14
N VAL A 5 5.44 -14.14 -0.02
CA VAL A 5 6.16 -12.92 0.36
C VAL A 5 7.41 -12.85 -0.51
N LYS A 6 7.30 -12.15 -1.65
CA LYS A 6 8.45 -11.88 -2.51
C LYS A 6 9.12 -10.58 -2.07
N SER A 7 10.26 -10.71 -1.39
CA SER A 7 11.19 -9.60 -1.18
C SER A 7 11.84 -9.24 -2.52
N GLY A 8 11.41 -8.15 -3.13
CA GLY A 8 11.95 -7.66 -4.40
C GLY A 8 11.46 -6.24 -4.67
N SER A 9 12.22 -5.49 -5.47
CA SER A 9 11.88 -4.10 -5.77
C SER A 9 10.46 -3.97 -6.37
N PRO A 10 9.59 -3.07 -5.88
CA PRO A 10 8.21 -2.89 -6.35
C PRO A 10 8.12 -2.67 -7.86
N GLU A 11 9.12 -1.98 -8.41
CA GLU A 11 9.33 -1.67 -9.83
C GLU A 11 9.36 -2.87 -10.78
N LYS A 12 9.77 -4.06 -10.30
CA LYS A 12 9.97 -5.25 -11.16
C LYS A 12 8.91 -6.32 -10.97
N GLN A 13 7.96 -6.11 -10.06
CA GLN A 13 6.95 -7.12 -9.77
C GLN A 13 5.75 -6.99 -10.70
N ARG A 14 5.50 -8.06 -11.48
CA ARG A 14 4.22 -8.30 -12.16
C ARG A 14 3.25 -9.02 -11.21
N SER A 15 3.08 -8.51 -10.00
CA SER A 15 2.13 -9.05 -9.03
C SER A 15 0.74 -8.46 -9.29
N ALA A 16 -0.31 -9.20 -8.97
CA ALA A 16 -1.70 -8.77 -9.17
C ALA A 16 -2.07 -7.53 -8.34
N CYS A 17 -1.47 -7.36 -7.16
CA CYS A 17 -1.62 -6.18 -6.30
C CYS A 17 -0.33 -5.89 -5.51
N ILE A 18 0.10 -4.62 -5.49
CA ILE A 18 1.17 -4.13 -4.60
C ILE A 18 0.52 -3.51 -3.37
N VAL A 19 1.00 -3.80 -2.17
CA VAL A 19 0.53 -3.19 -0.93
C VAL A 19 1.62 -2.32 -0.33
N VAL A 20 1.32 -1.05 -0.09
CA VAL A 20 2.26 -0.09 0.50
C VAL A 20 1.63 0.72 1.62
N GLY A 21 2.43 1.10 2.61
CA GLY A 21 1.99 1.85 3.77
C GLY A 21 2.00 3.38 3.56
N VAL A 22 1.08 4.07 4.24
CA VAL A 22 1.02 5.54 4.35
C VAL A 22 0.87 5.91 5.82
N PHE A 23 1.71 6.81 6.30
CA PHE A 23 1.73 7.31 7.67
C PHE A 23 1.08 8.68 7.80
N GLU A 24 0.67 9.03 9.01
CA GLU A 24 0.16 10.37 9.31
C GLU A 24 1.29 11.40 9.49
N PRO A 25 1.10 12.66 9.03
CA PRO A 25 0.02 13.12 8.15
C PRO A 25 0.44 12.98 6.68
N ARG A 26 -0.18 12.07 5.93
CA ARG A 26 -0.02 11.94 4.47
C ARG A 26 1.42 11.69 4.00
N ARG A 27 2.18 10.89 4.75
CA ARG A 27 3.57 10.53 4.43
C ARG A 27 3.59 9.13 3.80
N LEU A 28 4.15 9.02 2.60
CA LEU A 28 4.38 7.73 1.94
C LEU A 28 5.44 6.93 2.72
N SER A 29 5.31 5.61 2.80
CA SER A 29 6.42 4.76 3.26
C SER A 29 7.59 4.86 2.26
N PRO A 30 8.84 4.54 2.65
CA PRO A 30 9.98 4.58 1.72
C PRO A 30 9.77 3.76 0.43
N VAL A 31 9.02 2.66 0.54
CA VAL A 31 8.64 1.82 -0.60
C VAL A 31 7.56 2.48 -1.45
N ALA A 32 6.59 3.15 -0.82
CA ALA A 32 5.57 3.91 -1.51
C ALA A 32 6.15 5.14 -2.22
N GLU A 33 7.20 5.76 -1.69
CA GLU A 33 7.95 6.85 -2.34
C GLU A 33 8.61 6.37 -3.64
N GLN A 34 9.27 5.20 -3.62
CA GLN A 34 9.83 4.60 -4.85
C GLN A 34 8.73 4.34 -5.89
N LEU A 35 7.55 3.87 -5.47
CA LEU A 35 6.42 3.68 -6.36
C LEU A 35 5.87 5.02 -6.90
N ASP A 36 5.91 6.07 -6.07
CA ASP A 36 5.48 7.41 -6.44
C ASP A 36 6.41 8.05 -7.48
N GLU A 37 7.72 7.84 -7.36
CA GLU A 37 8.69 8.27 -8.38
C GLU A 37 8.40 7.64 -9.74
N ILE A 38 8.15 6.32 -9.77
CA ILE A 38 7.80 5.58 -11.00
C ILE A 38 6.47 6.07 -11.58
N SER A 39 5.52 6.41 -10.71
CA SER A 39 4.21 6.93 -11.10
C SER A 39 4.16 8.44 -11.32
N ASN A 40 5.32 9.11 -11.38
CA ASN A 40 5.45 10.56 -11.60
C ASN A 40 4.65 11.40 -10.58
N GLY A 41 4.67 11.02 -9.30
CA GLY A 41 4.02 11.76 -8.23
C GLY A 41 2.51 11.52 -8.11
N TYR A 42 1.98 10.47 -8.74
CA TYR A 42 0.56 10.15 -8.75
C TYR A 42 0.03 9.88 -7.33
N LEU A 43 0.72 9.06 -6.54
CA LEU A 43 0.32 8.74 -5.16
C LEU A 43 0.37 9.99 -4.28
N SER A 44 1.46 10.75 -4.37
CA SER A 44 1.60 12.02 -3.65
C SER A 44 0.49 13.01 -4.01
N SER A 45 0.04 13.01 -5.26
CA SER A 45 -1.07 13.87 -5.70
C SER A 45 -2.40 13.50 -5.04
N LEU A 46 -2.68 12.19 -4.87
CA LEU A 46 -3.87 11.69 -4.19
C LEU A 46 -3.83 12.03 -2.69
N LEU A 47 -2.67 11.86 -2.05
CA LEU A 47 -2.50 12.27 -0.66
C LEU A 47 -2.72 13.78 -0.49
N ARG A 48 -2.20 14.61 -1.40
CA ARG A 48 -2.44 16.06 -1.38
C ARG A 48 -3.92 16.42 -1.54
N ARG A 49 -4.69 15.66 -2.33
CA ARG A 49 -6.15 15.82 -2.48
C ARG A 49 -6.93 15.44 -1.22
N GLY A 50 -6.35 14.63 -0.34
CA GLY A 50 -6.97 14.19 0.90
C GLY A 50 -7.69 12.84 0.79
N ASP A 51 -7.43 12.07 -0.28
CA ASP A 51 -8.05 10.74 -0.48
C ASP A 51 -7.63 9.73 0.60
N LEU A 52 -6.45 9.93 1.20
CA LEU A 52 -5.94 9.12 2.30
C LEU A 52 -5.12 10.01 3.25
N GLU A 53 -5.43 9.98 4.55
CA GLU A 53 -4.67 10.73 5.56
C GLU A 53 -3.51 9.94 6.16
N GLY A 54 -3.58 8.61 6.03
CA GLY A 54 -2.63 7.68 6.63
C GLY A 54 -3.09 7.15 7.99
N LYS A 55 -4.35 7.39 8.39
CA LYS A 55 -4.89 6.90 9.67
C LYS A 55 -4.95 5.37 9.73
N PRO A 56 -4.79 4.76 10.91
CA PRO A 56 -4.74 3.31 11.05
C PRO A 56 -6.02 2.66 10.51
N GLY A 57 -5.85 1.77 9.54
CA GLY A 57 -6.94 1.01 8.94
C GLY A 57 -7.76 1.76 7.90
N GLN A 58 -7.32 2.93 7.46
CA GLN A 58 -7.73 3.45 6.15
C GLN A 58 -7.05 2.64 5.06
N MET A 59 -7.77 2.35 3.97
CA MET A 59 -7.23 1.60 2.84
C MET A 59 -7.76 2.23 1.55
N LEU A 60 -6.88 2.41 0.57
CA LEU A 60 -7.23 2.97 -0.72
C LEU A 60 -6.69 2.06 -1.82
N LEU A 61 -7.60 1.37 -2.51
CA LEU A 61 -7.26 0.56 -3.66
C LEU A 61 -7.25 1.45 -4.91
N LEU A 62 -6.12 1.46 -5.59
CA LEU A 62 -5.90 2.16 -6.85
C LEU A 62 -5.78 1.13 -7.96
N HIS A 63 -6.50 1.37 -9.04
CA HIS A 63 -6.43 0.56 -10.25
C HIS A 63 -5.64 1.30 -11.31
N GLN A 64 -4.81 0.58 -12.06
CA GLN A 64 -4.07 1.12 -13.21
C GLN A 64 -3.26 2.39 -12.87
N VAL A 65 -2.40 2.29 -11.86
CA VAL A 65 -1.51 3.40 -11.48
C VAL A 65 -0.53 3.67 -12.63
N PRO A 66 -0.38 4.92 -13.10
CA PRO A 66 0.54 5.25 -14.18
C PRO A 66 1.97 4.80 -13.85
N GLY A 67 2.69 4.24 -14.81
CA GLY A 67 4.10 3.82 -14.65
C GLY A 67 4.32 2.53 -13.85
N VAL A 68 3.33 2.07 -13.07
CA VAL A 68 3.44 0.84 -12.28
C VAL A 68 3.02 -0.36 -13.12
N LEU A 69 3.83 -1.44 -13.10
CA LEU A 69 3.57 -2.66 -13.87
C LEU A 69 2.45 -3.53 -13.30
N SER A 70 2.10 -3.34 -12.03
CA SER A 70 0.99 -4.03 -11.37
C SER A 70 -0.36 -3.43 -11.71
N GLU A 71 -1.38 -4.29 -11.82
CA GLU A 71 -2.74 -3.86 -12.13
C GLU A 71 -3.39 -3.04 -11.00
N ARG A 72 -2.97 -3.31 -9.75
CA ARG A 72 -3.56 -2.73 -8.54
C ARG A 72 -2.49 -2.32 -7.54
N VAL A 73 -2.73 -1.22 -6.83
CA VAL A 73 -1.92 -0.74 -5.72
C VAL A 73 -2.84 -0.43 -4.55
N LEU A 74 -2.63 -1.10 -3.42
CA LEU A 74 -3.36 -0.86 -2.18
C LEU A 74 -2.51 0.01 -1.26
N LEU A 75 -2.95 1.23 -1.01
CA LEU A 75 -2.39 2.07 0.05
C LEU A 75 -3.04 1.70 1.38
N VAL A 76 -2.24 1.55 2.42
CA VAL A 76 -2.70 1.19 3.76
C VAL A 76 -2.26 2.25 4.76
N GLY A 77 -3.22 2.85 5.45
CA GLY A 77 -2.98 3.80 6.52
C GLY A 77 -2.45 3.10 7.77
N CYS A 78 -1.23 3.44 8.16
CA CYS A 78 -0.51 2.85 9.28
C CYS A 78 -0.61 3.67 10.58
N GLY A 79 -1.16 4.87 10.51
CA GLY A 79 -1.18 5.84 11.60
C GLY A 79 0.15 6.58 11.74
N LYS A 80 0.45 7.05 12.96
CA LYS A 80 1.72 7.73 13.22
C LYS A 80 2.86 6.71 13.27
N GLU A 81 3.92 6.98 12.52
CA GLU A 81 5.14 6.16 12.46
C GLU A 81 5.70 5.81 13.85
N ARG A 82 5.62 6.75 14.80
CA ARG A 82 6.10 6.57 16.18
C ARG A 82 5.16 5.80 17.10
N GLU A 83 3.88 5.67 16.76
CA GLU A 83 2.87 4.96 17.56
C GLU A 83 2.65 3.53 17.06
N LEU A 84 3.31 3.13 15.96
CA LEU A 84 3.14 1.82 15.33
C LEU A 84 3.70 0.70 16.20
N GLY A 85 2.89 0.26 17.16
CA GLY A 85 3.16 -0.88 18.03
C GLY A 85 2.78 -2.20 17.38
N GLU A 86 3.21 -3.31 18.00
CA GLU A 86 2.97 -4.67 17.51
C GLU A 86 1.48 -4.98 17.33
N ARG A 87 0.62 -4.45 18.21
CA ARG A 87 -0.84 -4.63 18.14
C ARG A 87 -1.42 -3.94 16.91
N GLN A 88 -1.05 -2.69 16.65
CA GLN A 88 -1.51 -1.94 15.49
C GLN A 88 -1.02 -2.59 14.20
N TYR A 89 0.22 -3.06 14.17
CA TYR A 89 0.76 -3.78 13.02
C TYR A 89 -0.05 -5.06 12.70
N LYS A 90 -0.40 -5.85 13.72
CA LYS A 90 -1.28 -7.02 13.54
C LYS A 90 -2.67 -6.64 13.03
N GLU A 91 -3.28 -5.59 13.58
CA GLU A 91 -4.59 -5.09 13.13
C GLU A 91 -4.53 -4.60 11.67
N ILE A 92 -3.46 -3.91 11.29
CA ILE A 92 -3.21 -3.45 9.91
C ILE A 92 -3.10 -4.65 8.97
N ILE A 93 -2.27 -5.65 9.30
CA ILE A 93 -2.14 -6.86 8.49
C ILE A 93 -3.47 -7.60 8.33
N GLN A 94 -4.23 -7.77 9.42
CA GLN A 94 -5.54 -8.43 9.36
C GLN A 94 -6.53 -7.69 8.44
N LYS A 95 -6.53 -6.35 8.51
CA LYS A 95 -7.34 -5.50 7.63
C LYS A 95 -6.90 -5.59 6.17
N THR A 96 -5.59 -5.57 5.92
CA THR A 96 -5.02 -5.76 4.58
C THR A 96 -5.46 -7.09 4.00
N ILE A 97 -5.35 -8.18 4.76
CA ILE A 97 -5.78 -9.52 4.32
C ILE A 97 -7.29 -9.54 4.03
N SER A 98 -8.11 -8.95 4.90
CA SER A 98 -9.57 -8.91 4.68
C SER A 98 -9.93 -8.14 3.40
N THR A 99 -9.28 -7.01 3.17
CA THR A 99 -9.51 -6.17 1.98
C THR A 99 -9.02 -6.84 0.70
N LEU A 100 -7.89 -7.56 0.76
CA LEU A 100 -7.40 -8.38 -0.34
C LEU A 100 -8.34 -9.53 -0.68
N ASN A 101 -8.95 -10.15 0.33
CA ASN A 101 -9.95 -11.21 0.12
C ASN A 101 -11.19 -10.69 -0.59
N GLU A 102 -11.64 -9.48 -0.27
CA GLU A 102 -12.78 -8.83 -0.94
C GLU A 102 -12.45 -8.43 -2.38
N THR A 103 -11.19 -8.14 -2.67
CA THR A 103 -10.74 -7.66 -3.98
C THR A 103 -10.28 -8.76 -4.94
N GLY A 104 -10.46 -10.04 -4.56
CA GLY A 104 -10.21 -11.20 -5.43
C GLY A 104 -8.75 -11.34 -5.87
N SER A 105 -7.82 -10.64 -5.24
CA SER A 105 -6.41 -10.60 -5.63
C SER A 105 -5.72 -11.90 -5.20
N MET A 106 -5.17 -12.64 -6.18
CA MET A 106 -4.55 -13.95 -5.93
C MET A 106 -3.12 -13.86 -5.36
N GLU A 107 -2.47 -12.69 -5.45
CA GLU A 107 -1.11 -12.46 -4.96
C GLU A 107 -0.96 -10.99 -4.51
N ALA A 108 -0.39 -10.77 -3.33
CA ALA A 108 -0.11 -9.44 -2.79
C ALA A 108 1.27 -9.42 -2.12
N VAL A 109 2.02 -8.36 -2.37
CA VAL A 109 3.34 -8.15 -1.76
C VAL A 109 3.29 -6.94 -0.83
N CYS A 110 3.62 -7.18 0.44
CA CYS A 110 3.79 -6.15 1.45
C CYS A 110 5.27 -5.79 1.51
N SER A 111 5.60 -4.53 1.28
CA SER A 111 6.97 -3.99 1.35
C SER A 111 7.00 -2.67 2.10
#